data_AF-A0A497GBI4-F1
#
_entry.id   AF-A0A497GBI4-F1
#
_cell.length_a   1.000
_cell.length_b   1.000
_cell.length_c   1.000
_cell.angle_alpha   90.00
_cell.angle_beta   90.00
_cell.angle_gamma   90.00
#
_symmetry.space_group_name_H-M   'P 1'
#
loop_
_entity.id
_entity.type
_entity.pdbx_description
1 polymer ?
#
loop_
_entity_poly.entity_id
_entity_poly.type
_entity_poly.pdbx_seq_one_letter_code
_entity_poly.pdbx_strand_id
1 'polypeptide(L)' 'MDGSSDTIAAIATAPGTGALAVVRLTGPKAAEIADRIFRSLPGRRGVLSSSESHRCHVG' A
#
# COMPACT_ATOMS: atom_id res chain seq x y z
N MET A 1 -8.84 11.98 21.35
CA MET A 1 -8.15 11.66 20.09
C MET A 1 -8.93 10.57 19.40
N ASP A 2 -9.78 10.96 18.46
CA ASP A 2 -10.48 10.05 17.58
C ASP A 2 -9.51 9.58 16.48
N GLY A 3 -8.88 8.41 16.68
CA GLY A 3 -7.96 7.81 15.71
C GLY A 3 -8.59 7.42 14.36
N SER A 4 -9.75 7.98 14.00
CA SER A 4 -10.47 7.67 12.75
C SER A 4 -9.96 8.45 11.54
N SER A 5 -9.13 9.48 11.73
CA SER A 5 -8.61 10.33 10.66
C SER A 5 -7.15 10.04 10.26
N ASP A 6 -6.42 9.26 11.05
CA ASP A 6 -5.03 8.93 10.76
C ASP A 6 -4.90 7.80 9.73
N THR A 7 -3.80 7.82 8.99
CA THR A 7 -3.38 6.68 8.16
C THR A 7 -2.24 5.96 8.84
N ILE A 8 -2.44 4.68 9.13
CA ILE A 8 -1.49 3.82 9.85
C ILE A 8 -0.89 2.77 8.92
N ALA A 9 0.27 2.24 9.30
CA ALA A 9 0.93 1.12 8.63
C ALA A 9 1.40 0.09 9.66
N ALA A 10 1.35 -1.20 9.30
CA ALA A 10 1.83 -2.29 10.15
C ALA A 10 2.36 -3.47 9.33
N ILE A 11 3.28 -4.24 9.92
CA ILE A 11 3.63 -5.58 9.44
C ILE A 11 2.42 -6.48 9.69
N ALA A 12 1.87 -7.07 8.63
CA ALA A 12 0.66 -7.90 8.68
C ALA A 12 0.95 -9.41 8.65
N THR A 13 2.23 -9.79 8.70
CA THR A 13 2.73 -11.17 8.76
C THR A 13 3.52 -11.41 10.04
N ALA A 14 3.70 -12.68 10.42
CA ALA A 14 4.52 -13.05 11.58
C ALA A 14 5.99 -12.59 11.43
N PRO A 15 6.70 -12.28 12.52
CA PRO A 15 8.12 -11.97 12.47
C PRO A 15 8.94 -13.22 12.11
N GLY A 16 10.06 -13.02 11.42
CA GLY A 16 10.98 -14.09 11.02
C GLY A 16 11.26 -14.11 9.52
N THR A 17 11.94 -15.15 9.06
CA THR A 17 12.27 -15.34 7.65
C THR A 17 11.17 -16.15 6.96
N GLY A 18 10.76 -15.72 5.76
CA GLY A 18 9.77 -16.40 4.93
C GLY A 18 9.90 -15.99 3.47
N ALA A 19 9.10 -16.61 2.59
CA ALA A 19 9.14 -16.32 1.15
C ALA A 19 8.58 -14.93 0.80
N LEU A 20 7.67 -14.39 1.63
CA LEU A 20 7.01 -13.09 1.45
C LEU A 20 6.73 -12.47 2.83
N ALA A 21 6.70 -11.14 2.88
CA ALA A 21 6.15 -10.37 3.99
C ALA A 21 5.10 -9.38 3.47
N VAL A 22 4.12 -9.03 4.29
CA VAL A 22 3.08 -8.05 3.95
C VAL A 22 3.14 -6.87 4.89
N VAL A 23 3.21 -5.66 4.34
CA VAL A 23 2.97 -4.40 5.05
C VAL A 23 1.62 -3.87 4.61
N ARG A 24 0.70 -3.63 5.56
CA ARG A 24 -0.64 -3.11 5.28
C ARG A 24 -0.75 -1.66 5.73
N LEU A 25 -1.29 -0.81 4.86
CA LEU A 25 -1.68 0.56 5.17
C LEU A 25 -3.21 0.65 5.27
N THR A 26 -3.71 1.43 6.24
CA THR A 26 -5.14 1.68 6.44
C THR A 26 -5.36 3.14 6.81
N GLY A 27 -6.35 3.79 6.18
CA GLY A 27 -6.77 5.15 6.49
C GLY A 27 -7.04 5.98 5.23
N PRO A 28 -7.51 7.22 5.39
CA PRO A 28 -7.99 8.05 4.28
C PRO A 28 -6.91 8.38 3.23
N LYS A 29 -5.63 8.35 3.60
CA LYS A 29 -4.51 8.67 2.71
C LYS A 29 -3.70 7.44 2.29
N ALA A 30 -4.16 6.22 2.58
CA ALA A 30 -3.37 5.00 2.37
C ALA A 30 -2.93 4.81 0.91
N ALA A 31 -3.85 4.99 -0.05
CA ALA A 31 -3.54 4.86 -1.46
C ALA A 31 -2.60 5.97 -1.97
N GLU A 32 -2.83 7.23 -1.56
CA GLU A 32 -1.96 8.37 -1.90
C GLU A 32 -0.53 8.18 -1.35
N ILE A 33 -0.40 7.71 -0.11
CA ILE A 33 0.91 7.41 0.48
C ILE A 33 1.63 6.32 -0.32
N ALA A 34 0.94 5.22 -0.65
CA ALA A 34 1.50 4.12 -1.45
C ALA A 34 1.93 4.60 -2.84
N ASP A 35 1.13 5.45 -3.48
CA ASP A 35 1.37 5.98 -4.82
C ASP A 35 2.67 6.81 -4.91
N ARG A 36 2.99 7.56 -3.85
CA ARG A 36 4.23 8.37 -3.79
C ARG A 36 5.52 7.54 -3.71
N ILE A 37 5.44 6.30 -3.23
CA ILE A 37 6.62 5.43 -3.01
C ILE A 37 6.69 4.27 -3.98
N PHE A 38 5.55 3.84 -4.52
CA PHE A 38 5.48 2.78 -5.51
C PHE A 38 6.12 3.22 -6.82
N ARG A 39 6.92 2.34 -7.42
CA ARG A 39 7.52 2.54 -8.74
C ARG A 39 6.92 1.50 -9.66
N SER A 40 6.32 1.91 -10.76
CA SER A 40 5.75 0.99 -11.74
C SER A 40 6.81 0.48 -12.71
N LEU A 41 6.61 -0.71 -13.26
CA LEU A 41 7.42 -1.25 -14.36
C LEU A 41 7.41 -0.31 -15.58
N PRO A 42 8.51 -0.25 -16.38
CA PRO A 42 8.58 0.56 -17.59
C PRO A 42 7.39 0.31 -18.53
N GLY A 43 6.78 1.39 -19.03
CA GLY A 43 5.61 1.31 -19.93
C GLY A 43 4.28 1.04 -19.23
N ARG A 44 4.26 0.74 -17.92
CA ARG A 44 3.05 0.70 -17.10
C ARG A 44 2.93 1.98 -16.31
N ARG A 45 1.96 2.83 -16.67
CA ARG A 45 1.63 4.04 -15.91
C ARG A 45 0.31 3.78 -15.19
N GLY A 46 0.37 3.51 -13.89
CA GLY A 46 -0.78 3.34 -13.03
C GLY A 46 -0.58 4.17 -11.77
N VAL A 47 -1.48 5.11 -11.55
CA VAL A 47 -1.59 5.88 -10.31
C VAL A 47 -2.36 4.98 -9.34
N LEU A 48 -1.74 4.53 -8.24
CA LEU A 48 -2.39 3.64 -7.26
C LEU A 48 -3.61 4.32 -6.62
N SER A 49 -3.53 5.64 -6.42
CA SER A 49 -4.60 6.42 -5.79
C SER A 49 -5.88 6.53 -6.63
N SER A 50 -5.81 6.33 -7.95
CA SER A 50 -6.97 6.29 -8.85
C SER A 50 -7.29 4.90 -9.41
N SER A 51 -6.61 3.86 -8.92
CA SER A 51 -6.90 2.48 -9.31
C SER A 51 -8.26 2.04 -8.78
N GLU A 52 -8.96 1.23 -9.58
CA GLU A 52 -10.09 0.45 -9.08
C GLU A 52 -9.64 -0.48 -7.94
N SER A 53 -10.59 -0.76 -7.03
CA SER A 53 -10.39 -1.68 -5.91
C SER A 53 -10.15 -3.12 -6.38
N HIS A 54 -9.56 -3.93 -5.51
CA HIS A 54 -9.22 -5.35 -5.75
C HIS A 54 -8.28 -5.59 -6.94
N ARG A 55 -7.38 -4.64 -7.21
CA ARG A 55 -6.35 -4.74 -8.24
C ARG A 55 -4.97 -4.92 -7.63
N CYS A 56 -4.16 -5.80 -8.20
CA CYS A 56 -2.75 -5.93 -7.87
C CYS A 56 -1.91 -5.21 -8.93
N HIS A 57 -0.95 -4.40 -8.49
CA HIS A 57 -0.01 -3.69 -9.35
C HIS A 57 1.40 -4.20 -9.04
N VAL A 58 2.13 -4.57 -10.08
CA VAL A 58 3.52 -5.02 -9.98
C VAL A 58 4.42 -3.88 -10.42
N GLY A 59 5.33 -3.52 -9.52
CA GLY A 59 6.25 -2.39 -9.65
C GLY A 59 7.66 -2.81 -10.01
#